data_AF-A0A7I8DE79-F1
#
_entry.id   AF-A0A7I8DE79-F1
#
_cell.length_a   1.000
_cell.length_b   1.000
_cell.length_c   1.000
_cell.angle_alpha   90.00
_cell.angle_beta   90.00
_cell.angle_gamma   90.00
#
_symmetry.space_group_name_H-M   'P 1'
#
loop_
_entity.id
_entity.type
_entity.pdbx_description
1 polymer ?
#
loop_
_entity_poly.entity_id
_entity_poly.type
_entity_poly.pdbx_seq_one_letter_code
_entity_poly.pdbx_strand_id
1 'polypeptide(L)'
;MGDTMKLVNWFAGARVVKTSIAAGLALYLASFLGYRGYTYAALVAILATQKSLTRSFGVAKYQLASALIGTVGGNLVAWQFGTHPLLVGLLVYLLFAIHLKLKWQNTVFLAIVTAVTSFSSFEGELVIHAIKQIATVVIGISCSVVVNLLSVPRYEQRLDELLERSEGMLRGLLYILADQLSQFEGRFSGQEFASQVKEVRGYIQEARHYAELIFEDHWFYNQKGREAQEAVRRLTQMDALCGHLLNLQEVLEKVDMWVESVPMLQRLIRILIGLQLRVFRRGTAPFRLTDRAIRFLDRSIQSMDLPKTRKEFEIRASLYHFYVELKDYYVALKEISAKNSIR
;
A
#
# COMPACT_ATOMS: atom_id res chain seq x y z
N MET A 1 -14.99 -5.10 -32.94
CA MET A 1 -14.24 -6.35 -32.68
C MET A 1 -12.78 -5.98 -32.53
N GLY A 2 -12.30 -5.94 -31.29
CA GLY A 2 -10.95 -5.52 -30.97
C GLY A 2 -10.68 -5.90 -29.52
N ASP A 3 -10.71 -7.21 -29.24
CA ASP A 3 -10.27 -7.76 -27.96
C ASP A 3 -8.77 -7.52 -27.84
N THR A 4 -8.41 -6.43 -27.18
CA THR A 4 -7.08 -6.27 -26.60
C THR A 4 -6.93 -7.35 -25.54
N MET A 5 -6.30 -8.44 -25.93
CA MET A 5 -5.86 -9.54 -25.08
C MET A 5 -5.05 -8.93 -23.93
N LYS A 6 -5.70 -8.75 -22.76
CA LYS A 6 -5.04 -8.40 -21.51
C LYS A 6 -4.04 -9.52 -21.24
N LEU A 7 -2.76 -9.24 -21.46
CA LEU A 7 -1.67 -10.12 -21.02
C LEU A 7 -1.86 -10.30 -19.51
N VAL A 8 -2.37 -11.46 -19.13
CA VAL A 8 -2.52 -11.87 -17.74
C VAL A 8 -1.10 -11.91 -17.18
N ASN A 9 -0.81 -10.98 -16.27
CA ASN A 9 0.49 -10.88 -15.63
C ASN A 9 0.68 -12.12 -14.74
N TRP A 10 1.29 -13.17 -15.30
CA TRP A 10 1.52 -14.48 -14.67
C TRP A 10 2.65 -14.45 -13.63
N PHE A 11 3.24 -13.29 -13.36
CA PHE A 11 4.28 -13.13 -12.35
C PHE A 11 3.66 -13.32 -10.97
N ALA A 12 3.89 -14.51 -10.41
CA ALA A 12 3.58 -14.85 -9.04
C ALA A 12 4.12 -13.76 -8.10
N GLY A 13 3.23 -13.10 -7.35
CA GLY A 13 3.62 -12.03 -6.44
C GLY A 13 4.70 -12.50 -5.46
N ALA A 14 5.56 -11.59 -4.97
CA ALA A 14 6.73 -11.91 -4.15
C ALA A 14 6.45 -12.90 -2.99
N ARG A 15 5.23 -12.87 -2.43
CA ARG A 15 4.78 -13.84 -1.42
C ARG A 15 4.75 -15.27 -1.94
N VAL A 16 4.22 -15.51 -3.13
CA VAL A 16 4.10 -16.86 -3.71
C VAL A 16 5.48 -17.45 -3.95
N VAL A 17 6.41 -16.65 -4.48
CA VAL A 17 7.81 -17.07 -4.74
C VAL A 17 8.51 -17.45 -3.44
N LYS A 18 8.48 -16.60 -2.41
CA LYS A 18 9.14 -16.93 -1.14
C LYS A 18 8.46 -18.10 -0.42
N THR A 19 7.14 -18.24 -0.55
CA THR A 19 6.39 -19.39 0.00
C THR A 19 6.82 -20.69 -0.68
N SER A 20 6.95 -20.73 -2.01
CA SER A 20 7.36 -21.94 -2.72
C SER A 20 8.81 -22.34 -2.40
N ILE A 21 9.72 -21.36 -2.30
CA ILE A 21 11.11 -21.58 -1.87
C ILE A 21 11.16 -22.10 -0.44
N ALA A 22 10.42 -21.49 0.49
CA ALA A 22 10.34 -21.93 1.89
C ALA A 22 9.82 -23.37 2.02
N ALA A 23 8.78 -23.71 1.25
CA ALA A 23 8.21 -25.05 1.21
C ALA A 23 9.22 -26.08 0.70
N GLY A 24 9.91 -25.79 -0.41
CA GLY A 24 10.94 -26.66 -0.98
C GLY A 24 12.11 -26.86 -0.02
N LEU A 25 12.59 -25.78 0.61
CA LEU A 25 13.66 -25.85 1.60
C LEU A 25 13.27 -26.68 2.83
N ALA A 26 12.06 -26.49 3.36
CA ALA A 26 11.56 -27.27 4.50
C ALA A 26 11.41 -28.75 4.15
N LEU A 27 10.90 -29.07 2.96
CA LEU A 27 10.78 -30.43 2.48
C LEU A 27 12.15 -31.12 2.39
N TYR A 28 13.12 -30.44 1.77
CA TYR A 28 14.48 -30.95 1.60
C TYR A 28 15.19 -31.17 2.94
N LEU A 29 15.10 -30.20 3.87
CA LEU A 29 15.74 -30.33 5.17
C LEU A 29 15.09 -31.42 6.03
N ALA A 30 13.75 -31.53 6.02
CA ALA A 30 13.07 -32.57 6.78
C ALA A 30 13.34 -33.98 6.22
N SER A 31 13.42 -34.13 4.89
CA SER A 31 13.76 -35.41 4.26
C SER A 31 15.22 -35.80 4.51
N PHE A 32 16.15 -34.83 4.42
CA PHE A 32 17.57 -35.04 4.71
C PHE A 32 17.82 -35.51 6.15
N LEU A 33 17.04 -35.00 7.12
CA LEU A 33 17.10 -35.41 8.52
C LEU A 33 16.37 -36.73 8.82
N GLY A 34 15.77 -37.38 7.81
CA GLY A 34 15.12 -38.68 7.95
C GLY A 34 13.73 -38.66 8.61
N TYR A 35 13.06 -37.50 8.67
CA TYR A 35 11.70 -37.43 9.23
C TYR A 35 10.69 -38.05 8.26
N ARG A 36 9.99 -39.13 8.66
CA ARG A 36 8.97 -39.81 7.84
C ARG A 36 7.82 -38.88 7.38
N GLY A 37 7.52 -37.83 8.14
CA GLY A 37 6.51 -36.81 7.83
C GLY A 37 7.06 -35.57 7.10
N TYR A 38 8.14 -35.67 6.33
CA TYR A 38 8.83 -34.52 5.72
C TYR A 38 7.93 -33.62 4.84
N THR A 39 6.88 -34.15 4.21
CA THR A 39 5.91 -33.36 3.43
C THR A 39 5.11 -32.38 4.29
N TYR A 40 4.88 -32.72 5.55
CA TYR A 40 4.21 -31.84 6.51
C TYR A 40 5.06 -30.62 6.86
N ALA A 41 6.40 -30.72 6.89
CA ALA A 41 7.28 -29.56 7.08
C ALA A 41 7.07 -28.50 5.98
N ALA A 42 6.85 -28.93 4.74
CA ALA A 42 6.55 -28.05 3.62
C ALA A 42 5.20 -27.33 3.83
N LEU A 43 4.17 -28.06 4.25
CA LEU A 43 2.86 -27.49 4.57
C LEU A 43 2.93 -26.45 5.70
N VAL A 44 3.70 -26.74 6.75
CA VAL A 44 3.97 -25.79 7.84
C VAL A 44 4.66 -24.54 7.30
N ALA A 45 5.70 -24.68 6.47
CA ALA A 45 6.39 -23.54 5.89
C ALA A 45 5.46 -22.67 5.02
N ILE A 46 4.53 -23.30 4.29
CA ILE A 46 3.51 -22.58 3.49
C ILE A 46 2.62 -21.73 4.39
N LEU A 47 2.07 -22.32 5.44
CA LEU A 47 1.19 -21.64 6.39
C LEU A 47 1.93 -20.56 7.19
N ALA A 48 3.22 -20.80 7.49
CA ALA A 48 4.05 -19.89 8.27
C ALA A 48 4.46 -18.63 7.51
N THR A 49 4.52 -18.69 6.17
CA THR A 49 5.08 -17.61 5.35
C THR A 49 4.17 -16.37 5.30
N GLN A 50 4.68 -15.28 5.85
CA GLN A 50 3.99 -13.98 5.93
C GLN A 50 4.45 -13.00 4.86
N LYS A 51 3.72 -11.88 4.69
CA LYS A 51 4.06 -10.83 3.71
C LYS A 51 5.29 -10.01 4.12
N SER A 52 5.42 -9.64 5.39
CA SER A 52 6.54 -8.86 5.95
C SER A 52 7.36 -9.69 6.93
N LEU A 53 8.60 -9.27 7.19
CA LEU A 53 9.50 -9.90 8.18
C LEU A 53 8.93 -9.74 9.58
N THR A 54 8.51 -8.53 9.93
CA THR A 54 7.97 -8.22 11.26
C THR A 54 6.77 -9.08 11.60
N ARG A 55 5.86 -9.30 10.64
CA ARG A 55 4.73 -10.23 10.83
C ARG A 55 5.19 -11.69 10.95
N SER A 56 6.17 -12.12 10.18
CA SER A 56 6.69 -13.49 10.24
C SER A 56 7.27 -13.82 11.63
N PHE A 57 8.13 -12.95 12.17
CA PHE A 57 8.66 -13.12 13.52
C PHE A 57 7.59 -12.95 14.61
N GLY A 58 6.74 -11.92 14.48
CA GLY A 58 5.67 -11.65 15.45
C GLY A 58 4.68 -12.81 15.59
N VAL A 59 4.39 -13.52 14.49
CA VAL A 59 3.45 -14.65 14.46
C VAL A 59 4.12 -16.00 14.73
N ALA A 60 5.45 -16.14 14.52
CA ALA A 60 6.18 -17.40 14.73
C ALA A 60 5.99 -18.00 16.14
N LYS A 61 6.02 -17.17 17.19
CA LYS A 61 5.77 -17.63 18.57
C LYS A 61 4.37 -18.20 18.77
N TYR A 62 3.36 -17.56 18.17
CA TYR A 62 1.98 -18.03 18.24
C TYR A 62 1.78 -19.28 17.40
N GLN A 63 2.47 -19.41 16.27
CA GLN A 63 2.47 -20.62 15.46
C GLN A 63 3.07 -21.81 16.20
N LEU A 64 4.20 -21.62 16.89
CA LEU A 64 4.81 -22.66 17.72
C LEU A 64 3.86 -23.08 18.85
N ALA A 65 3.23 -22.13 19.54
CA ALA A 65 2.26 -22.42 20.60
C ALA A 65 1.00 -23.14 20.06
N SER A 66 0.46 -22.68 18.93
CA SER A 66 -0.67 -23.30 18.23
C SER A 66 -0.35 -24.74 17.79
N ALA A 67 0.84 -24.97 17.26
CA ALA A 67 1.29 -26.30 16.87
C ALA A 67 1.52 -27.21 18.07
N LEU A 68 2.01 -26.68 19.20
CA LEU A 68 2.12 -27.44 20.44
C LEU A 68 0.73 -27.88 20.93
N ILE A 69 -0.25 -26.97 20.98
CA ILE A 69 -1.63 -27.29 21.35
C ILE A 69 -2.21 -28.34 20.40
N GLY A 70 -1.99 -28.19 19.09
CA GLY A 70 -2.44 -29.15 18.09
C GLY A 70 -1.79 -30.53 18.27
N THR A 71 -0.48 -30.59 18.46
CA THR A 71 0.28 -31.84 18.65
C THR A 71 -0.19 -32.57 19.91
N VAL A 72 -0.29 -31.85 21.03
CA VAL A 72 -0.75 -32.40 22.31
C VAL A 72 -2.19 -32.88 22.20
N GLY A 73 -3.08 -32.06 21.63
CA GLY A 73 -4.49 -32.43 21.45
C GLY A 73 -4.68 -33.65 20.56
N GLY A 74 -4.01 -33.69 19.40
CA GLY A 74 -4.08 -34.81 18.46
C GLY A 74 -3.55 -36.11 19.07
N ASN A 75 -2.37 -36.07 19.71
CA ASN A 75 -1.78 -37.25 20.34
C ASN A 75 -2.60 -37.75 21.53
N LEU A 76 -3.10 -36.86 22.39
CA LEU A 76 -3.90 -37.27 23.57
C LEU A 76 -5.21 -37.94 23.16
N VAL A 77 -5.92 -37.38 22.18
CA VAL A 77 -7.18 -37.95 21.70
C VAL A 77 -6.93 -39.29 21.01
N ALA A 78 -5.89 -39.40 20.17
CA ALA A 78 -5.52 -40.65 19.52
C ALA A 78 -5.10 -41.74 20.53
N TRP A 79 -4.33 -41.37 21.55
CA TRP A 79 -3.88 -42.29 22.59
C TRP A 79 -5.04 -42.80 23.46
N GLN A 80 -5.98 -41.93 23.85
CA GLN A 80 -7.06 -42.28 24.76
C GLN A 80 -8.23 -43.00 24.07
N PHE A 81 -8.56 -42.63 22.84
CA PHE A 81 -9.79 -43.06 22.16
C PHE A 81 -9.54 -43.76 20.81
N GLY A 82 -8.28 -43.88 20.39
CA GLY A 82 -7.93 -44.39 19.07
C GLY A 82 -8.19 -43.38 17.94
N THR A 83 -7.96 -43.80 16.71
CA THR A 83 -8.01 -42.93 15.51
C THR A 83 -9.37 -42.95 14.80
N HIS A 84 -10.47 -42.70 15.53
CA HIS A 84 -11.82 -42.68 14.95
C HIS A 84 -12.15 -41.33 14.25
N PRO A 85 -12.66 -41.30 13.00
CA PRO A 85 -12.86 -40.05 12.23
C PRO A 85 -13.74 -39.00 12.92
N LEU A 86 -14.78 -39.41 13.66
CA LEU A 86 -15.66 -38.48 14.39
C LEU A 86 -14.92 -37.65 15.45
N LEU A 87 -13.86 -38.19 16.04
CA LEU A 87 -13.06 -37.50 17.05
C LEU A 87 -12.27 -36.33 16.47
N VAL A 88 -11.94 -36.38 15.16
CA VAL A 88 -11.28 -35.28 14.46
C VAL A 88 -12.19 -34.06 14.41
N GLY A 89 -13.48 -34.23 14.13
CA GLY A 89 -14.44 -33.12 14.11
C GLY A 89 -14.53 -32.42 15.48
N LEU A 90 -14.57 -33.20 16.56
CA LEU A 90 -14.56 -32.68 17.93
C LEU A 90 -13.25 -31.93 18.24
N LEU A 91 -12.11 -32.51 17.85
CA LEU A 91 -10.80 -31.89 18.03
C LEU A 91 -10.70 -30.54 17.32
N VAL A 92 -11.18 -30.44 16.08
CA VAL A 92 -11.22 -29.18 15.32
C VAL A 92 -12.09 -28.14 16.01
N TYR A 93 -13.29 -28.53 16.47
CA TYR A 93 -14.18 -27.64 17.22
C TYR A 93 -13.51 -27.07 18.48
N LEU A 94 -12.87 -27.94 19.27
CA LEU A 94 -12.16 -27.54 20.49
C LEU A 94 -11.01 -26.58 20.18
N LEU A 95 -10.24 -26.84 19.11
CA LEU A 95 -9.15 -25.96 18.70
C LEU A 95 -9.65 -24.58 18.28
N PHE A 96 -10.78 -24.48 17.56
CA PHE A 96 -11.41 -23.20 17.27
C PHE A 96 -11.82 -22.46 18.56
N ALA A 97 -12.48 -23.15 19.49
CA ALA A 97 -12.91 -22.55 20.75
C ALA A 97 -11.71 -22.04 21.58
N ILE A 98 -10.62 -22.80 21.66
CA ILE A 98 -9.39 -22.41 22.34
C ILE A 98 -8.75 -21.19 21.67
N HIS A 99 -8.57 -21.21 20.34
CA HIS A 99 -7.93 -20.11 19.62
C HIS A 99 -8.78 -18.84 19.64
N LEU A 100 -10.11 -18.96 19.67
CA LEU A 100 -11.01 -17.82 19.85
C LEU A 100 -10.82 -17.17 21.22
N LYS A 101 -10.74 -17.96 22.30
CA LYS A 101 -10.47 -17.45 23.66
C LYS A 101 -9.09 -16.79 23.78
N LEU A 102 -8.07 -17.38 23.15
CA LEU A 102 -6.70 -16.85 23.15
C LEU A 102 -6.48 -15.67 22.20
N LYS A 103 -7.46 -15.36 21.34
CA LYS A 103 -7.33 -14.38 20.24
C LYS A 103 -6.20 -14.72 19.26
N TRP A 104 -6.02 -16.01 18.97
CA TRP A 104 -4.99 -16.54 18.05
C TRP A 104 -5.62 -17.07 16.75
N GLN A 105 -6.64 -16.39 16.23
CA GLN A 105 -7.38 -16.85 15.05
C GLN A 105 -6.48 -16.98 13.81
N ASN A 106 -5.41 -16.18 13.72
CA ASN A 106 -4.46 -16.20 12.60
C ASN A 106 -3.63 -17.49 12.51
N THR A 107 -3.54 -18.29 13.59
CA THR A 107 -2.72 -19.51 13.66
C THR A 107 -3.53 -20.78 13.88
N VAL A 108 -4.86 -20.68 13.91
CA VAL A 108 -5.77 -21.82 14.15
C VAL A 108 -5.65 -22.90 13.06
N PHE A 109 -5.48 -22.51 11.79
CA PHE A 109 -5.30 -23.46 10.69
C PHE A 109 -4.06 -24.32 10.89
N LEU A 110 -2.96 -23.75 11.36
CA LEU A 110 -1.76 -24.51 11.67
C LEU A 110 -2.04 -25.49 12.82
N ALA A 111 -2.69 -25.05 13.90
CA ALA A 111 -3.05 -25.95 15.01
C ALA A 111 -3.91 -27.13 14.54
N ILE A 112 -4.94 -26.85 13.72
CA ILE A 112 -5.86 -27.87 13.19
C ILE A 112 -5.09 -28.89 12.34
N VAL A 113 -4.34 -28.44 11.34
CA VAL A 113 -3.57 -29.34 10.47
C VAL A 113 -2.58 -30.15 11.31
N THR A 114 -1.88 -29.51 12.25
CA THR A 114 -0.96 -30.20 13.17
C THR A 114 -1.67 -31.29 13.96
N ALA A 115 -2.85 -30.99 14.51
CA ALA A 115 -3.61 -31.92 15.32
C ALA A 115 -4.14 -33.10 14.51
N VAL A 116 -4.65 -32.85 13.30
CA VAL A 116 -5.12 -33.88 12.37
C VAL A 116 -3.96 -34.80 11.96
N THR A 117 -2.82 -34.23 11.57
CA THR A 117 -1.64 -35.01 11.21
C THR A 117 -1.17 -35.85 12.41
N SER A 118 -1.05 -35.23 13.59
CA SER A 118 -0.61 -35.92 14.82
C SER A 118 -1.55 -37.06 15.21
N PHE A 119 -2.86 -36.84 15.07
CA PHE A 119 -3.89 -37.85 15.33
C PHE A 119 -3.80 -39.02 14.34
N SER A 120 -3.63 -38.72 13.04
CA SER A 120 -3.61 -39.73 11.98
C SER A 120 -2.35 -40.60 11.94
N SER A 121 -1.20 -40.07 12.35
CA SER A 121 0.09 -40.75 12.28
C SER A 121 0.55 -41.34 13.62
N PHE A 122 -0.34 -41.39 14.61
CA PHE A 122 0.00 -41.81 15.97
C PHE A 122 0.38 -43.30 16.02
N GLU A 123 1.63 -43.59 16.42
CA GLU A 123 2.20 -44.95 16.48
C GLU A 123 2.33 -45.51 17.92
N GLY A 124 1.70 -44.89 18.93
CA GLY A 124 1.64 -45.40 20.31
C GLY A 124 2.62 -44.78 21.31
N GLU A 125 3.79 -44.31 20.87
CA GLU A 125 4.77 -43.64 21.74
C GLU A 125 4.50 -42.13 21.86
N LEU A 126 3.65 -41.75 22.82
CA LEU A 126 3.11 -40.38 22.92
C LEU A 126 4.18 -39.28 22.93
N VAL A 127 5.20 -39.41 23.75
CA VAL A 127 6.25 -38.39 23.93
C VAL A 127 7.15 -38.32 22.69
N ILE A 128 7.62 -39.46 22.19
CA ILE A 128 8.53 -39.53 21.05
C ILE A 128 7.82 -39.03 19.78
N HIS A 129 6.56 -39.40 19.58
CA HIS A 129 5.74 -38.91 18.47
C HIS A 129 5.54 -37.39 18.57
N ALA A 130 5.21 -36.86 19.76
CA ALA A 130 5.05 -35.41 19.96
C ALA A 130 6.33 -34.64 19.64
N ILE A 131 7.49 -35.12 20.10
CA ILE A 131 8.79 -34.47 19.85
C ILE A 131 9.10 -34.44 18.35
N LYS A 132 8.91 -35.56 17.63
CA LYS A 132 9.14 -35.61 16.18
C LYS A 132 8.23 -34.65 15.42
N GLN A 133 6.95 -34.56 15.82
CA GLN A 133 6.00 -33.66 15.20
C GLN A 133 6.36 -32.18 15.44
N ILE A 134 6.69 -31.82 16.68
CA ILE A 134 7.12 -30.46 17.02
C ILE A 134 8.41 -30.10 16.28
N ALA A 135 9.38 -31.02 16.20
CA ALA A 135 10.61 -30.80 15.45
C ALA A 135 10.34 -30.51 13.96
N THR A 136 9.39 -31.25 13.35
CA THR A 136 8.97 -31.04 11.96
C THR A 136 8.34 -29.65 11.77
N VAL A 137 7.53 -29.19 12.73
CA VAL A 137 6.96 -27.84 12.73
C VAL A 137 8.05 -26.77 12.86
N VAL A 138 9.00 -26.97 13.77
CA VAL A 138 10.12 -26.05 13.98
C VAL A 138 10.94 -25.91 12.70
N ILE A 139 11.20 -27.00 11.98
CA ILE A 139 11.88 -26.95 10.67
C ILE A 139 11.08 -26.08 9.69
N GLY A 140 9.77 -26.33 9.54
CA GLY A 140 8.92 -25.58 8.61
C GLY A 140 8.87 -24.07 8.92
N ILE A 141 8.67 -23.71 10.19
CA ILE A 141 8.65 -22.31 10.64
C ILE A 141 10.02 -21.65 10.44
N SER A 142 11.11 -22.36 10.77
CA SER A 142 12.47 -21.84 10.62
C SER A 142 12.81 -21.56 9.15
N CYS A 143 12.50 -22.49 8.25
CA CYS A 143 12.68 -22.30 6.81
C CYS A 143 11.87 -21.12 6.28
N SER A 144 10.62 -20.97 6.73
CA SER A 144 9.77 -19.83 6.38
C SER A 144 10.39 -18.50 6.81
N VAL A 145 10.87 -18.41 8.05
CA VAL A 145 11.52 -17.20 8.58
C VAL A 145 12.82 -16.90 7.84
N VAL A 146 13.69 -17.90 7.61
CA VAL A 146 14.97 -17.75 6.90
C VAL A 146 14.75 -17.28 5.47
N VAL A 147 13.85 -17.92 4.72
CA VAL A 147 13.57 -17.52 3.34
C VAL A 147 12.94 -16.14 3.29
N ASN A 148 12.07 -15.79 4.23
CA ASN A 148 11.50 -14.46 4.32
C ASN A 148 12.60 -13.41 4.57
N LEU A 149 13.56 -13.70 5.46
CA LEU A 149 14.72 -12.84 5.76
C LEU A 149 15.60 -12.59 4.53
N LEU A 150 15.90 -13.65 3.76
CA LEU A 150 16.75 -13.56 2.57
C LEU A 150 16.03 -12.90 1.38
N SER A 151 14.71 -13.06 1.29
CA SER A 151 13.88 -12.51 0.23
C SER A 151 13.43 -11.10 0.58
N VAL A 152 14.35 -10.14 0.52
CA VAL A 152 14.01 -8.71 0.67
C VAL A 152 13.15 -8.30 -0.52
N PRO A 153 11.88 -7.94 -0.30
CA PRO A 153 11.00 -7.56 -1.39
C PRO A 153 11.42 -6.20 -1.98
N ARG A 154 11.35 -6.08 -3.31
CA ARG A 154 11.61 -4.83 -4.05
C ARG A 154 10.44 -3.83 -3.92
N TYR A 155 9.93 -3.62 -2.71
CA TYR A 155 8.82 -2.69 -2.46
C TYR A 155 9.22 -1.24 -2.75
N GLU A 156 10.49 -0.89 -2.57
CA GLU A 156 11.03 0.46 -2.86
C GLU A 156 10.87 0.83 -4.32
N GLN A 157 11.35 -0.02 -5.24
CA GLN A 157 11.24 0.23 -6.68
C GLN A 157 9.78 0.44 -7.09
N ARG A 158 8.87 -0.38 -6.55
CA ARG A 158 7.46 -0.27 -6.85
C ARG A 158 6.83 1.00 -6.25
N LEU A 159 7.24 1.38 -5.04
CA LEU A 159 6.82 2.63 -4.40
C LEU A 159 7.29 3.84 -5.22
N ASP A 160 8.55 3.85 -5.65
CA ASP A 160 9.13 4.92 -6.46
C ASP A 160 8.43 5.05 -7.82
N GLU A 161 8.18 3.93 -8.51
CA GLU A 161 7.39 3.90 -9.75
C GLU A 161 6.00 4.53 -9.56
N LEU A 162 5.30 4.20 -8.47
CA LEU A 162 3.96 4.71 -8.20
C LEU A 162 3.98 6.19 -7.80
N LEU A 163 5.00 6.63 -7.07
CA LEU A 163 5.21 8.04 -6.74
C LEU A 163 5.46 8.87 -8.01
N GLU A 164 6.37 8.42 -8.89
CA GLU A 164 6.65 9.08 -10.16
C GLU A 164 5.43 9.12 -11.08
N ARG A 165 4.69 8.01 -11.18
CA ARG A 165 3.48 7.94 -12.00
C ARG A 165 2.39 8.86 -11.48
N SER A 166 2.13 8.85 -10.17
CA SER A 166 1.13 9.72 -9.53
C SER A 166 1.48 11.19 -9.72
N GLU A 167 2.75 11.57 -9.55
CA GLU A 167 3.25 12.93 -9.77
C GLU A 167 3.10 13.38 -11.23
N GLY A 168 3.48 12.50 -12.17
CA GLY A 168 3.38 12.78 -13.60
C GLY A 168 1.94 13.04 -14.03
N MET A 169 0.98 12.25 -13.53
CA MET A 169 -0.44 12.45 -13.83
C MET A 169 -1.02 13.71 -13.16
N LEU A 170 -0.67 13.99 -11.89
CA LEU A 170 -1.05 15.25 -11.23
C LEU A 170 -0.58 16.47 -12.04
N ARG A 171 0.66 16.41 -12.54
CA ARG A 171 1.23 17.47 -13.38
C ARG A 171 0.48 17.57 -14.72
N GLY A 172 0.13 16.45 -15.33
CA GLY A 172 -0.70 16.40 -16.53
C GLY A 172 -2.07 17.07 -16.34
N LEU A 173 -2.71 16.84 -15.19
CA LEU A 173 -3.99 17.48 -14.86
C LEU A 173 -3.88 19.00 -14.70
N LEU A 174 -2.78 19.51 -14.13
CA LEU A 174 -2.51 20.96 -14.13
C LEU A 174 -2.34 21.53 -15.54
N TYR A 175 -1.68 20.79 -16.45
CA TYR A 175 -1.55 21.21 -17.85
C TYR A 175 -2.92 21.32 -18.53
N ILE A 176 -3.80 20.34 -18.29
CA ILE A 176 -5.18 20.33 -18.80
C ILE A 176 -5.93 21.58 -18.31
N LEU A 177 -5.89 21.87 -17.01
CA LEU A 177 -6.52 23.08 -16.45
C LEU A 177 -5.95 24.38 -17.04
N ALA A 178 -4.63 24.45 -17.25
CA ALA A 178 -4.00 25.63 -17.85
C ALA A 178 -4.47 25.88 -19.28
N ASP A 179 -4.66 24.82 -20.07
CA ASP A 179 -5.10 24.90 -21.46
C ASP A 179 -6.58 25.30 -21.57
N GLN A 180 -7.43 24.68 -20.75
CA GLN A 180 -8.88 24.94 -20.72
C GLN A 180 -9.25 26.36 -20.26
N LEU A 181 -8.39 27.06 -19.52
CA LEU A 181 -8.63 28.45 -19.12
C LEU A 181 -8.80 29.41 -20.30
N SER A 182 -8.14 29.16 -21.44
CA SER A 182 -8.25 30.00 -22.64
C SER A 182 -9.13 29.40 -23.74
N GLN A 183 -9.57 28.16 -23.59
CA GLN A 183 -10.40 27.45 -24.57
C GLN A 183 -11.78 27.17 -23.97
N PHE A 184 -12.85 27.71 -24.58
CA PHE A 184 -14.22 27.53 -24.10
C PHE A 184 -14.94 26.36 -24.77
N GLU A 185 -14.51 25.98 -25.98
CA GLU A 185 -15.01 24.83 -26.73
C GLU A 185 -14.05 23.64 -26.58
N GLY A 186 -14.58 22.41 -26.62
CA GLY A 186 -13.75 21.19 -26.58
C GLY A 186 -13.09 20.90 -25.23
N ARG A 187 -13.58 21.51 -24.15
CA ARG A 187 -13.07 21.27 -22.78
C ARG A 187 -13.25 19.80 -22.39
N PHE A 188 -12.23 19.27 -21.72
CA PHE A 188 -12.33 18.04 -20.93
C PHE A 188 -13.54 18.13 -19.99
N SER A 189 -14.42 17.12 -20.05
CA SER A 189 -15.60 17.07 -19.19
C SER A 189 -15.16 16.88 -17.73
N GLY A 190 -15.88 17.47 -16.78
CA GLY A 190 -15.63 17.24 -15.35
C GLY A 190 -15.69 15.76 -14.97
N GLN A 191 -16.51 14.96 -15.65
CA GLN A 191 -16.53 13.50 -15.45
C GLN A 191 -15.23 12.83 -15.91
N GLU A 192 -14.72 13.21 -17.08
CA GLU A 192 -13.45 12.70 -17.61
C GLU A 192 -12.30 13.12 -16.69
N PHE A 193 -12.27 14.39 -16.26
CA PHE A 193 -11.27 14.90 -15.33
C PHE A 193 -11.32 14.14 -13.99
N ALA A 194 -12.52 13.94 -13.43
CA ALA A 194 -12.72 13.19 -12.20
C ALA A 194 -12.28 11.72 -12.34
N SER A 195 -12.45 11.11 -13.52
CA SER A 195 -11.95 9.76 -13.79
C SER A 195 -10.42 9.68 -13.74
N GLN A 196 -9.73 10.68 -14.28
CA GLN A 196 -8.27 10.78 -14.22
C GLN A 196 -7.78 10.99 -12.77
N VAL A 197 -8.43 11.87 -12.02
CA VAL A 197 -8.14 12.07 -10.59
C VAL A 197 -8.36 10.78 -9.79
N LYS A 198 -9.41 10.02 -10.10
CA LYS A 198 -9.66 8.71 -9.47
C LYS A 198 -8.55 7.71 -9.78
N GLU A 199 -8.00 7.71 -10.99
CA GLU A 199 -6.85 6.88 -11.35
C GLU A 199 -5.60 7.26 -10.54
N VAL A 200 -5.30 8.56 -10.39
CA VAL A 200 -4.21 9.05 -9.52
C VAL A 200 -4.40 8.54 -8.09
N ARG A 201 -5.62 8.66 -7.53
CA ARG A 201 -5.92 8.17 -6.17
C ARG A 201 -5.71 6.66 -6.02
N GLY A 202 -6.00 5.89 -7.07
CA GLY A 202 -5.69 4.46 -7.12
C GLY A 202 -4.19 4.18 -6.96
N TYR A 203 -3.34 4.90 -7.70
CA TYR A 203 -1.88 4.79 -7.56
C TYR A 203 -1.37 5.26 -6.19
N ILE A 204 -1.93 6.34 -5.65
CA ILE A 204 -1.60 6.82 -4.31
C ILE A 204 -1.93 5.76 -3.25
N GLN A 205 -3.10 5.11 -3.36
CA GLN A 205 -3.51 4.07 -2.41
C GLN A 205 -2.61 2.83 -2.52
N GLU A 206 -2.27 2.41 -3.74
CA GLU A 206 -1.31 1.31 -3.96
C GLU A 206 0.06 1.65 -3.38
N ALA A 207 0.54 2.88 -3.58
CA ALA A 207 1.82 3.35 -3.04
C ALA A 207 1.82 3.36 -1.50
N ARG A 208 0.72 3.81 -0.86
CA ARG A 208 0.59 3.77 0.60
C ARG A 208 0.72 2.35 1.14
N HIS A 209 0.12 1.37 0.45
CA HIS A 209 0.26 -0.03 0.84
C HIS A 209 1.72 -0.50 0.83
N TYR A 210 2.50 -0.14 -0.19
CA TYR A 210 3.93 -0.48 -0.23
C TYR A 210 4.74 0.26 0.83
N ALA A 211 4.45 1.55 1.07
CA ALA A 211 5.11 2.31 2.13
C ALA A 211 4.83 1.72 3.53
N GLU A 212 3.61 1.24 3.79
CA GLU A 212 3.28 0.53 5.04
C GLU A 212 4.08 -0.76 5.19
N LEU A 213 4.24 -1.56 4.12
CA LEU A 213 5.05 -2.78 4.16
C LEU A 213 6.53 -2.49 4.44
N ILE A 214 7.09 -1.45 3.83
CA ILE A 214 8.48 -1.00 4.10
C ILE A 214 8.60 -0.52 5.54
N PHE A 215 7.61 0.23 6.03
CA PHE A 215 7.58 0.71 7.40
C PHE A 215 7.47 -0.44 8.39
N GLU A 216 6.66 -1.47 8.15
CA GLU A 216 6.58 -2.63 9.04
C GLU A 216 7.95 -3.30 9.25
N ASP A 217 8.75 -3.39 8.21
CA ASP A 217 10.08 -4.02 8.25
C ASP A 217 11.20 -3.07 8.72
N HIS A 218 10.88 -1.84 9.17
CA HIS A 218 11.86 -0.84 9.60
C HIS A 218 12.81 -1.31 10.72
N TRP A 219 12.36 -2.21 11.60
CA TRP A 219 13.20 -2.74 12.68
C TRP A 219 14.40 -3.52 12.14
N PHE A 220 14.25 -4.13 10.96
CA PHE A 220 15.34 -4.84 10.28
C PHE A 220 16.19 -3.90 9.41
N TYR A 221 15.67 -2.72 9.07
CA TYR A 221 16.32 -1.75 8.18
C TYR A 221 16.08 -0.30 8.64
N ASN A 222 16.85 0.15 9.63
CA ASN A 222 16.58 1.38 10.38
C ASN A 222 16.47 2.66 9.52
N GLN A 223 17.20 2.74 8.40
CA GLN A 223 17.09 3.87 7.44
C GLN A 223 15.75 3.89 6.68
N LYS A 224 15.20 2.70 6.38
CA LYS A 224 14.00 2.54 5.53
C LYS A 224 12.71 2.98 6.20
N GLY A 225 12.65 2.91 7.54
CA GLY A 225 11.48 3.39 8.30
C GLY A 225 11.24 4.90 8.11
N ARG A 226 12.32 5.70 8.08
CA ARG A 226 12.22 7.14 7.86
C ARG A 226 11.76 7.45 6.43
N GLU A 227 12.34 6.78 5.44
CA GLU A 227 11.97 6.94 4.03
C GLU A 227 10.51 6.54 3.77
N ALA A 228 10.02 5.46 4.39
CA ALA A 228 8.62 5.06 4.31
C ALA A 228 7.67 6.11 4.93
N GLN A 229 8.02 6.67 6.09
CA GLN A 229 7.24 7.75 6.70
C GLN A 229 7.24 9.02 5.84
N GLU A 230 8.38 9.38 5.25
CA GLU A 230 8.49 10.48 4.29
C GLU A 230 7.60 10.22 3.07
N ALA A 231 7.60 9.00 2.52
CA ALA A 231 6.75 8.62 1.40
C ALA A 231 5.25 8.71 1.74
N VAL A 232 4.82 8.18 2.89
CA VAL A 232 3.41 8.29 3.35
C VAL A 232 2.98 9.75 3.44
N ARG A 233 3.84 10.63 4.00
CA ARG A 233 3.55 12.06 4.07
C ARG A 233 3.41 12.69 2.68
N ARG A 234 4.31 12.38 1.74
CA ARG A 234 4.21 12.84 0.34
C ARG A 234 2.90 12.37 -0.30
N LEU A 235 2.51 11.12 -0.09
CA LEU A 235 1.26 10.54 -0.60
C LEU A 235 0.00 11.17 0.02
N THR A 236 0.05 11.61 1.29
CA THR A 236 -1.02 12.41 1.90
C THR A 236 -1.17 13.75 1.20
N GLN A 237 -0.06 14.44 0.95
CA GLN A 237 -0.10 15.73 0.26
C GLN A 237 -0.52 15.61 -1.20
N MET A 238 -0.09 14.56 -1.91
CA MET A 238 -0.54 14.28 -3.28
C MET A 238 -2.05 14.05 -3.37
N ASP A 239 -2.66 13.43 -2.36
CA ASP A 239 -4.11 13.24 -2.29
C ASP A 239 -4.85 14.57 -2.01
N ALA A 240 -4.25 15.48 -1.24
CA ALA A 240 -4.75 16.85 -1.11
C ALA A 240 -4.70 17.60 -2.46
N LEU A 241 -3.60 17.46 -3.22
CA LEU A 241 -3.51 18.02 -4.58
C LEU A 241 -4.62 17.49 -5.50
N CYS A 242 -4.99 16.21 -5.41
CA CYS A 242 -6.14 15.66 -6.12
C CYS A 242 -7.45 16.39 -5.78
N GLY A 243 -7.66 16.73 -4.51
CA GLY A 243 -8.83 17.50 -4.06
C GLY A 243 -8.88 18.89 -4.69
N HIS A 244 -7.77 19.63 -4.62
CA HIS A 244 -7.67 20.95 -5.23
C HIS A 244 -7.89 20.93 -6.75
N LEU A 245 -7.38 19.91 -7.45
CA LEU A 245 -7.61 19.76 -8.90
C LEU A 245 -9.10 19.60 -9.24
N LEU A 246 -9.85 18.85 -8.44
CA LEU A 246 -11.30 18.70 -8.63
C LEU A 246 -12.03 20.03 -8.40
N ASN A 247 -11.69 20.74 -7.33
CA ASN A 247 -12.29 22.06 -7.04
C ASN A 247 -12.00 23.05 -8.18
N LEU A 248 -10.76 23.08 -8.68
CA LEU A 248 -10.36 23.90 -9.82
C LEU A 248 -11.18 23.57 -11.07
N GLN A 249 -11.37 22.29 -11.39
CA GLN A 249 -12.19 21.85 -12.52
C GLN A 249 -13.64 22.28 -12.37
N GLU A 250 -14.25 22.10 -11.19
CA GLU A 250 -15.65 22.48 -10.95
C GLU A 250 -15.87 24.00 -11.12
N VAL A 251 -14.91 24.81 -10.67
CA VAL A 251 -14.95 26.26 -10.86
C VAL A 251 -14.78 26.61 -12.34
N LEU A 252 -13.90 25.91 -13.05
CA LEU A 252 -13.61 26.18 -14.47
C LEU A 252 -14.83 25.92 -15.37
N GLU A 253 -15.67 24.93 -15.06
CA GLU A 253 -16.92 24.66 -15.78
C GLU A 253 -17.90 25.85 -15.77
N LYS A 254 -17.80 26.72 -14.76
CA LYS A 254 -18.65 27.93 -14.63
C LYS A 254 -18.11 29.13 -15.42
N VAL A 255 -16.87 29.05 -15.92
CA VAL A 255 -16.19 30.15 -16.62
C VAL A 255 -16.41 30.01 -18.13
N ASP A 256 -17.38 30.74 -18.68
CA ASP A 256 -17.80 30.67 -20.09
C ASP A 256 -17.39 31.89 -20.93
N MET A 257 -16.72 32.88 -20.33
CA MET A 257 -16.27 34.09 -21.03
C MET A 257 -14.85 34.47 -20.65
N TRP A 258 -14.18 35.18 -21.56
CA TRP A 258 -12.85 35.71 -21.30
C TRP A 258 -12.88 36.92 -20.37
N VAL A 259 -11.94 36.97 -19.44
CA VAL A 259 -11.73 38.07 -18.50
C VAL A 259 -10.22 38.34 -18.40
N GLU A 260 -9.85 39.59 -18.15
CA GLU A 260 -8.46 40.06 -18.11
C GLU A 260 -7.55 39.27 -17.14
N SER A 261 -8.12 38.63 -16.11
CA SER A 261 -7.40 37.79 -15.15
C SER A 261 -6.94 36.43 -15.70
N VAL A 262 -7.53 35.94 -16.80
CA VAL A 262 -7.26 34.59 -17.36
C VAL A 262 -5.77 34.36 -17.68
N PRO A 263 -5.08 35.25 -18.44
CA PRO A 263 -3.65 35.04 -18.77
C PRO A 263 -2.74 35.03 -17.54
N MET A 264 -3.13 35.72 -16.47
CA MET A 264 -2.36 35.76 -15.22
C MET A 264 -2.47 34.43 -14.46
N LEU A 265 -3.68 33.85 -14.41
CA LEU A 265 -3.91 32.53 -13.80
C LEU A 265 -3.22 31.42 -14.58
N GLN A 266 -3.24 31.45 -15.91
CA GLN A 266 -2.48 30.51 -16.74
C GLN A 266 -0.99 30.57 -16.48
N ARG A 267 -0.41 31.78 -16.35
CA ARG A 267 1.00 31.94 -15.98
C ARG A 267 1.28 31.36 -14.59
N LEU A 268 0.39 31.57 -13.62
CA LEU A 268 0.54 30.99 -12.29
C LEU A 268 0.53 29.46 -12.34
N ILE A 269 -0.40 28.84 -13.07
CA ILE A 269 -0.41 27.36 -13.22
C ILE A 269 0.89 26.86 -13.86
N ARG A 270 1.39 27.52 -14.91
CA ARG A 270 2.69 27.13 -15.52
C ARG A 270 3.85 27.24 -14.54
N ILE A 271 3.85 28.24 -13.65
CA ILE A 271 4.83 28.34 -12.56
C ILE A 271 4.67 27.18 -11.58
N LEU A 272 3.43 26.82 -11.20
CA LEU A 272 3.14 25.71 -10.29
C LEU A 272 3.53 24.35 -10.87
N ILE A 273 3.30 24.12 -12.16
CA ILE A 273 3.78 22.93 -12.88
C ILE A 273 5.30 22.79 -12.77
N GLY A 274 6.04 23.88 -13.05
CA GLY A 274 7.49 23.89 -12.94
C GLY A 274 7.99 23.76 -11.49
N LEU A 275 7.22 24.27 -10.53
CA LEU A 275 7.50 24.12 -9.11
C LEU A 275 7.31 22.68 -8.65
N GLN A 276 6.18 22.04 -9.00
CA GLN A 276 5.87 20.65 -8.68
C GLN A 276 6.99 19.72 -9.16
N LEU A 277 7.40 19.83 -10.42
CA LEU A 277 8.50 19.01 -10.97
C LEU A 277 9.77 19.12 -10.11
N ARG A 278 10.12 20.32 -9.63
CA ARG A 278 11.31 20.54 -8.78
C ARG A 278 11.11 19.98 -7.36
N VAL A 279 9.95 20.21 -6.76
CA VAL A 279 9.61 19.69 -5.42
C VAL A 279 9.73 18.18 -5.39
N PHE A 280 9.19 17.47 -6.39
CA PHE A 280 9.21 16.02 -6.43
C PHE A 280 10.56 15.43 -6.87
N ARG A 281 11.30 16.07 -7.79
CA ARG A 281 12.63 15.58 -8.20
C ARG A 281 13.77 15.91 -7.24
N ARG A 282 13.77 17.09 -6.62
CA ARG A 282 14.91 17.62 -5.85
C ARG A 282 14.60 17.86 -4.37
N GLY A 283 13.35 17.68 -3.95
CA GLY A 283 12.91 17.97 -2.59
C GLY A 283 12.87 19.45 -2.21
N THR A 284 13.41 20.33 -3.07
CA THR A 284 13.57 21.77 -2.85
C THR A 284 13.14 22.56 -4.08
N ALA A 285 12.57 23.74 -3.87
CA ALA A 285 12.11 24.59 -4.97
C ALA A 285 12.18 26.08 -4.61
N PRO A 286 12.30 27.00 -5.60
CA PRO A 286 12.43 28.43 -5.36
C PRO A 286 11.08 29.09 -5.04
N PHE A 287 10.51 28.77 -3.86
CA PHE A 287 9.22 29.30 -3.41
C PHE A 287 9.14 30.82 -3.40
N ARG A 288 10.26 31.52 -3.15
CA ARG A 288 10.31 32.99 -3.16
C ARG A 288 9.83 33.61 -4.48
N LEU A 289 10.08 32.95 -5.61
CA LEU A 289 9.63 33.43 -6.93
C LEU A 289 8.13 33.25 -7.10
N THR A 290 7.60 32.09 -6.72
CA THR A 290 6.16 31.82 -6.76
C THR A 290 5.40 32.72 -5.79
N ASP A 291 5.92 32.95 -4.59
CA ASP A 291 5.37 33.90 -3.62
C ASP A 291 5.29 35.32 -4.19
N ARG A 292 6.29 35.72 -5.00
CA ARG A 292 6.28 37.04 -5.68
C ARG A 292 5.21 37.08 -6.77
N ALA A 293 5.05 36.01 -7.54
CA ALA A 293 4.01 35.91 -8.56
C ALA A 293 2.59 35.97 -7.94
N ILE A 294 2.37 35.26 -6.84
CA ILE A 294 1.09 35.29 -6.09
C ILE A 294 0.81 36.70 -5.56
N ARG A 295 1.78 37.36 -4.91
CA ARG A 295 1.61 38.75 -4.45
C ARG A 295 1.33 39.73 -5.58
N PHE A 296 1.90 39.51 -6.76
CA PHE A 296 1.59 40.32 -7.93
C PHE A 296 0.14 40.11 -8.38
N LEU A 297 -0.33 38.86 -8.46
CA LEU A 297 -1.72 38.55 -8.77
C LEU A 297 -2.69 39.14 -7.73
N ASP A 298 -2.40 39.03 -6.43
CA ASP A 298 -3.22 39.63 -5.36
C ASP A 298 -3.42 41.14 -5.60
N ARG A 299 -2.33 41.88 -5.91
CA ARG A 299 -2.40 43.32 -6.17
C ARG A 299 -3.15 43.64 -7.45
N SER A 300 -2.88 42.91 -8.53
CA SER A 300 -3.54 43.13 -9.81
C SER A 300 -5.04 42.90 -9.73
N ILE A 301 -5.50 41.87 -9.01
CA ILE A 301 -6.93 41.61 -8.78
C ILE A 301 -7.57 42.76 -7.98
N GLN A 302 -6.89 43.26 -6.95
CA GLN A 302 -7.39 44.36 -6.11
C GLN A 302 -7.48 45.71 -6.85
N SER A 303 -6.65 45.92 -7.88
CA SER A 303 -6.62 47.16 -8.65
C SER A 303 -7.52 47.14 -9.89
N MET A 304 -8.26 46.06 -10.15
CA MET A 304 -9.16 45.98 -11.30
C MET A 304 -10.37 46.90 -11.13
N ASP A 305 -10.86 47.44 -12.26
CA ASP A 305 -12.13 48.16 -12.29
C ASP A 305 -13.28 47.28 -11.80
N LEU A 306 -14.31 47.89 -11.21
CA LEU A 306 -15.52 47.19 -10.82
C LEU A 306 -16.19 46.51 -12.05
N PRO A 307 -16.79 45.31 -11.87
CA PRO A 307 -17.49 44.64 -12.94
C PRO A 307 -18.65 45.50 -13.44
N LYS A 308 -18.78 45.62 -14.76
CA LYS A 308 -19.82 46.44 -15.41
C LYS A 308 -21.14 45.70 -15.54
N THR A 309 -21.11 44.37 -15.48
CA THR A 309 -22.29 43.52 -15.61
C THR A 309 -22.34 42.44 -14.53
N ARG A 310 -23.53 41.93 -14.24
CA ARG A 310 -23.71 40.79 -13.33
C ARG A 310 -22.97 39.55 -13.80
N LYS A 311 -23.02 39.25 -15.11
CA LYS A 311 -22.30 38.11 -15.69
C LYS A 311 -20.79 38.23 -15.48
N GLU A 312 -20.24 39.42 -15.71
CA GLU A 312 -18.83 39.71 -15.45
C GLU A 312 -18.48 39.55 -13.96
N PHE A 313 -19.35 40.00 -13.05
CA PHE A 313 -19.18 39.80 -11.61
C PHE A 313 -19.13 38.31 -11.23
N GLU A 314 -20.08 37.49 -11.71
CA GLU A 314 -20.17 36.06 -11.41
C GLU A 314 -18.91 35.30 -11.89
N ILE A 315 -18.38 35.66 -13.06
CA ILE A 315 -17.19 35.00 -13.63
C ILE A 315 -15.92 35.48 -12.94
N ARG A 316 -15.80 36.77 -12.61
CA ARG A 316 -14.69 37.28 -11.79
C ARG A 316 -14.67 36.66 -10.40
N ALA A 317 -15.83 36.48 -9.77
CA ALA A 317 -15.95 35.78 -8.49
C ALA A 317 -15.51 34.31 -8.61
N SER A 318 -15.95 33.61 -9.65
CA SER A 318 -15.52 32.24 -9.93
C SER A 318 -14.00 32.16 -10.16
N LEU A 319 -13.41 33.06 -10.97
CA LEU A 319 -11.96 33.10 -11.19
C LEU A 319 -11.18 33.49 -9.93
N TYR A 320 -11.76 34.26 -9.02
CA TYR A 320 -11.16 34.51 -7.71
C TYR A 320 -11.17 33.25 -6.84
N HIS A 321 -12.27 32.48 -6.82
CA HIS A 321 -12.29 31.17 -6.16
C HIS A 321 -11.26 30.21 -6.76
N PHE A 322 -11.15 30.17 -8.09
CA PHE A 322 -10.12 29.40 -8.80
C PHE A 322 -8.71 29.81 -8.36
N TYR A 323 -8.46 31.11 -8.22
CA TYR A 323 -7.20 31.64 -7.73
C TYR A 323 -6.89 31.23 -6.29
N VAL A 324 -7.89 31.27 -5.40
CA VAL A 324 -7.74 30.81 -4.00
C VAL A 324 -7.37 29.33 -3.96
N GLU A 325 -8.05 28.48 -4.74
CA GLU A 325 -7.72 27.06 -4.85
C GLU A 325 -6.30 26.81 -5.40
N LEU A 326 -5.81 27.63 -6.34
CA LEU A 326 -4.41 27.58 -6.79
C LEU A 326 -3.42 27.94 -5.66
N LYS A 327 -3.79 28.84 -4.75
CA LYS A 327 -2.97 29.18 -3.57
C LYS A 327 -2.93 28.00 -2.61
N ASP A 328 -4.04 27.31 -2.40
CA ASP A 328 -4.10 26.14 -1.52
C ASP A 328 -3.32 24.97 -2.12
N TYR A 329 -3.43 24.75 -3.43
CA TYR A 329 -2.57 23.82 -4.19
C TYR A 329 -1.07 24.13 -3.97
N TYR A 330 -0.70 25.41 -4.03
CA TYR A 330 0.67 25.86 -3.78
C TYR A 330 1.13 25.62 -2.33
N VAL A 331 0.25 25.80 -1.35
CA VAL A 331 0.54 25.51 0.06
C VAL A 331 0.79 24.01 0.25
N ALA A 332 -0.05 23.14 -0.32
CA ALA A 332 0.18 21.70 -0.31
C ALA A 332 1.53 21.31 -0.93
N LEU A 333 1.93 21.95 -2.05
CA LEU A 333 3.27 21.77 -2.63
C LEU A 333 4.41 22.23 -1.69
N LYS A 334 4.22 23.31 -0.93
CA LYS A 334 5.18 23.77 0.08
C LYS A 334 5.37 22.73 1.19
N GLU A 335 4.29 22.13 1.67
CA GLU A 335 4.36 21.13 2.75
C GLU A 335 5.16 19.89 2.35
N ILE A 336 5.08 19.49 1.08
CA ILE A 336 5.91 18.40 0.52
C ILE A 336 7.40 18.74 0.60
N SER A 337 7.79 20.00 0.38
CA SER A 337 9.20 20.44 0.35
C SER A 337 9.76 20.83 1.71
N ALA A 338 9.00 21.55 2.54
CA ALA A 338 9.47 22.13 3.81
C ALA A 338 9.98 21.10 4.82
N LYS A 339 9.64 19.81 4.64
CA LYS A 339 10.10 18.71 5.51
C LYS A 339 11.19 17.84 4.87
N ASN A 340 11.58 18.11 3.62
CA ASN A 340 12.77 17.50 3.00
C ASN A 340 14.06 18.26 3.36
N SER A 341 13.97 19.52 3.81
CA SER A 341 15.12 20.38 4.14
C SER A 341 15.64 20.24 5.57
N ILE A 342 15.17 19.25 6.34
CA ILE A 342 15.63 18.94 7.71
C ILE A 342 16.64 17.77 7.68
N ARG A 343 17.09 17.34 6.48
CA ARG A 343 18.21 16.40 6.32
C ARG A 343 19.53 17.14 6.30
#